data_AF-A0A973AJN0-F1
#
_entry.id   AF-A0A973AJN0-F1
#
_cell.length_a   1.000
_cell.length_b   1.000
_cell.length_c   1.000
_cell.angle_alpha   90.00
_cell.angle_beta   90.00
_cell.angle_gamma   90.00
#
_symmetry.space_group_name_H-M   'P 1'
#
loop_
_entity.id
_entity.type
_entity.pdbx_description
1 polymer ?
#
loop_
_entity_poly.entity_id
_entity_poly.type
_entity_poly.pdbx_seq_one_letter_code
_entity_poly.pdbx_strand_id
1 'polypeptide(L)' 'MKPVFGIIKSVPGFARFHLCGIENVKTEWALIALVHNCKRLAKLMV' A
#
# COMPACT_ATOMS: atom_id res chain seq x y z
N MET A 1 -4.53 -1.67 16.83
CA MET A 1 -4.83 -1.69 15.38
C MET A 1 -3.82 -0.81 14.67
N LYS A 2 -2.84 -1.36 13.95
CA LYS A 2 -1.95 -0.53 13.13
C LYS A 2 -2.74 -0.09 11.88
N PRO A 3 -2.88 1.21 11.60
CA PRO A 3 -3.53 1.65 10.37
C PRO A 3 -2.75 1.13 9.16
N VAL A 4 -3.44 0.83 8.04
CA VAL A 4 -2.82 0.36 6.77
C VAL A 4 -1.68 1.28 6.35
N PHE A 5 -1.84 2.58 6.59
CA PHE A 5 -0.82 3.61 6.41
C PHE A 5 0.48 3.34 7.20
N GLY A 6 0.38 2.87 8.45
CA GLY A 6 1.53 2.54 9.29
C GLY A 6 2.27 1.28 8.83
N ILE A 7 1.56 0.32 8.24
CA ILE A 7 2.16 -0.88 7.63
C ILE A 7 2.95 -0.49 6.39
N ILE A 8 2.35 0.34 5.53
CA ILE A 8 2.97 0.82 4.29
C ILE A 8 4.22 1.66 4.58
N LYS A 9 4.18 2.52 5.61
CA LYS A 9 5.35 3.27 6.08
C LYS A 9 6.49 2.39 6.61
N SER A 10 6.20 1.18 7.04
CA SER A 10 7.23 0.22 7.49
C SER A 10 7.81 -0.62 6.36
N VAL A 11 7.34 -0.46 5.11
CA VAL A 11 7.90 -1.18 3.95
C VAL A 11 9.21 -0.51 3.54
N PRO A 12 10.36 -1.21 3.60
CA PRO A 12 11.63 -0.65 3.16
C PRO A 12 11.58 -0.33 1.66
N GLY A 13 11.97 0.90 1.29
CA GLY A 13 11.90 1.41 -0.09
C GLY A 13 10.67 2.28 -0.40
N PHE A 14 9.66 2.30 0.47
CA PHE A 14 8.52 3.22 0.33
C PHE A 14 8.86 4.59 0.93
N ALA A 15 9.70 5.36 0.23
CA ALA A 15 10.18 6.66 0.71
C ALA A 15 9.28 7.84 0.28
N ARG A 16 8.64 7.75 -0.89
CA ARG A 16 7.79 8.80 -1.48
C ARG A 16 6.91 8.24 -2.58
N PHE A 17 5.80 8.94 -2.88
CA PHE A 17 5.07 8.71 -4.12
C PHE A 17 5.95 9.08 -5.32
N HIS A 18 5.93 8.24 -6.34
CA HIS A 18 6.71 8.46 -7.56
C HIS A 18 5.98 9.43 -8.50
N LEU A 19 4.65 9.49 -8.41
CA LEU A 19 3.84 10.35 -9.25
C LEU A 19 3.50 11.68 -8.54
N CYS A 20 3.75 12.80 -9.22
CA CYS A 20 3.25 14.12 -8.81
C CYS A 20 1.77 14.28 -9.21
N GLY A 21 0.97 14.86 -8.31
CA GLY A 21 -0.47 15.12 -8.52
C GLY A 21 -1.36 14.20 -7.69
N ILE A 22 -2.41 14.78 -7.07
CA ILE A 22 -3.30 14.09 -6.13
C ILE A 22 -4.01 12.89 -6.78
N GLU A 23 -4.37 13.01 -8.05
CA GLU A 23 -5.02 11.94 -8.81
C GLU A 23 -4.10 10.74 -9.01
N ASN A 24 -2.84 11.00 -9.38
CA ASN A 24 -1.85 9.94 -9.55
C ASN A 24 -1.48 9.29 -8.21
N VAL A 25 -1.38 10.07 -7.13
CA VAL A 25 -1.18 9.57 -5.76
C VAL A 25 -2.34 8.67 -5.34
N LYS A 26 -3.60 9.01 -5.69
CA LYS A 26 -4.75 8.14 -5.41
C LYS A 26 -4.66 6.80 -6.14
N THR A 27 -4.24 6.79 -7.40
CA THR A 27 -4.05 5.56 -8.18
C THR A 27 -2.95 4.69 -7.58
N GLU A 28 -1.82 5.29 -7.20
CA GLU A 28 -0.70 4.59 -6.56
C GLU A 28 -1.13 4.02 -5.19
N TRP A 29 -1.90 4.78 -4.41
CA TRP A 29 -2.52 4.30 -3.17
C TRP A 29 -3.48 3.13 -3.37
N ALA A 30 -4.32 3.17 -4.40
CA ALA A 30 -5.27 2.10 -4.70
C ALA A 30 -4.53 0.79 -5.04
N LEU A 31 -3.44 0.87 -5.81
CA LEU A 31 -2.59 -0.28 -6.13
C LEU A 31 -1.91 -0.84 -4.88
N ILE A 32 -1.35 0.00 -4.01
CA ILE A 32 -0.71 -0.45 -2.77
C ILE A 32 -1.74 -1.13 -1.84
N ALA A 33 -2.92 -0.53 -1.70
CA ALA A 33 -4.01 -1.11 -0.91
C ALA A 33 -4.47 -2.45 -1.48
N LEU A 34 -4.59 -2.57 -2.80
CA LEU A 34 -4.94 -3.81 -3.49
C LEU A 34 -3.89 -4.91 -3.21
N VAL A 35 -2.60 -4.62 -3.44
CA VAL A 35 -1.51 -5.57 -3.16
C VAL A 35 -1.49 -5.98 -1.69
N HIS A 36 -1.68 -5.04 -0.77
CA HIS A 36 -1.74 -5.32 0.66
C HIS A 36 -2.91 -6.26 1.01
N ASN A 37 -4.10 -6.02 0.44
CA ASN A 37 -5.25 -6.88 0.63
C ASN A 37 -5.04 -8.28 0.01
N CYS A 38 -4.52 -8.37 -1.21
CA CYS A 38 -4.18 -9.64 -1.86
C CYS A 38 -3.15 -10.43 -1.04
N LYS A 39 -2.10 -9.79 -0.52
CA LYS A 39 -1.09 -10.44 0.34
C LYS A 39 -1.71 -10.98 1.64
N ARG A 40 -2.64 -10.24 2.24
CA ARG A 40 -3.37 -10.70 3.43
C ARG A 40 -4.25 -11.91 3.12
N LEU A 41 -4.98 -11.89 2.01
CA LEU A 41 -5.83 -13.02 1.59
C LEU A 41 -4.98 -14.26 1.26
N ALA A 42 -3.88 -14.10 0.53
CA ALA A 42 -2.95 -15.19 0.25
C ALA A 42 -2.36 -15.83 1.52
N LYS A 43 -2.10 -15.02 2.56
CA LYS A 43 -1.65 -15.52 3.86
C LYS A 43 -2.77 -16.24 4.66
N LEU A 44 -4.03 -15.94 4.40
CA LEU A 44 -5.17 -16.57 5.06
C LEU A 44 -5.64 -17.84 4.33
N MET A 45 -5.34 -17.96 3.03
CA MET A 45 -5.62 -19.15 2.21
C MET A 45 -4.54 -20.24 2.33
N VAL A 46 -3.45 -20.00 3.06
CA VAL A 46 -2.38 -20.96 3.38
C VAL A 46 -2.36 -21.21 4.88
#